data_AF-A0A3M1TKK1-F1
#
_entry.id   AF-A0A3M1TKK1-F1
#
_cell.length_a   1.000
_cell.length_b   1.000
_cell.length_c   1.000
_cell.angle_alpha   90.00
_cell.angle_beta   90.00
_cell.angle_gamma   90.00
#
_symmetry.space_group_name_H-M   'P 1'
#
loop_
_entity.id
_entity.type
_entity.pdbx_description
1 polymer ?
#
loop_
_entity_poly.entity_id
_entity_poly.type
_entity_poly.pdbx_seq_one_letter_code
_entity_poly.pdbx_strand_id
1 'polypeptide(L)'
;MREHLAKLRQVYAAKLPAYLDAIERAIDAGAPVEVRERAHRVRGSAGSYGFPEVSRAMAKIEGAVREAEEAGAAPDWQAVRTWLAEARVAAGTPLDS
;
A
#
# COMPACT_ATOMS: atom_id res chain seq x y z
N MET A 1 -27.65 1.47 5.00
CA MET A 1 -26.35 0.80 5.30
C MET A 1 -25.40 0.79 4.10
N ARG A 2 -25.85 0.49 2.86
CA ARG A 2 -25.00 0.52 1.64
C ARG A 2 -24.42 1.89 1.28
N GLU A 3 -25.18 2.98 1.47
CA GLU A 3 -24.73 4.35 1.15
C GLU A 3 -23.58 4.85 2.05
N HIS A 4 -23.53 4.42 3.31
CA HIS A 4 -22.48 4.84 4.24
C HIS A 4 -21.11 4.26 3.85
N LEU A 5 -21.08 3.00 3.42
CA LEU A 5 -19.86 2.34 2.95
C LEU A 5 -19.35 2.95 1.64
N ALA A 6 -20.24 3.31 0.72
CA ALA A 6 -19.87 3.99 -0.53
C ALA A 6 -19.20 5.35 -0.26
N LYS A 7 -19.73 6.14 0.67
CA LYS A 7 -19.14 7.42 1.08
C LYS A 7 -17.77 7.23 1.76
N LEU A 8 -17.65 6.26 2.67
CA LEU A 8 -16.37 5.94 3.31
C LEU A 8 -15.32 5.49 2.29
N ARG A 9 -15.73 4.68 1.31
CA ARG A 9 -14.86 4.25 0.20
C ARG A 9 -14.38 5.43 -0.63
N GLN A 10 -15.24 6.38 -0.99
CA GLN A 10 -14.83 7.59 -1.72
C GLN A 10 -13.85 8.45 -0.92
N VAL A 11 -14.11 8.64 0.39
CA VAL A 11 -13.19 9.38 1.26
C VAL A 11 -11.84 8.68 1.37
N TYR A 12 -11.84 7.34 1.47
CA TYR A 12 -10.60 6.57 1.48
C TYR A 12 -9.85 6.66 0.14
N ALA A 13 -10.55 6.52 -0.98
CA ALA A 13 -9.99 6.67 -2.32
C ALA A 13 -9.28 8.01 -2.50
N ALA A 14 -9.86 9.11 -2.00
CA ALA A 14 -9.26 10.43 -2.07
C ALA A 14 -7.97 10.57 -1.22
N LYS A 15 -7.83 9.78 -0.15
CA LYS A 15 -6.65 9.78 0.73
C LYS A 15 -5.57 8.81 0.28
N LEU A 16 -5.95 7.77 -0.44
CA LEU A 16 -5.06 6.68 -0.82
C LEU A 16 -3.81 7.13 -1.58
N PRO A 17 -3.87 8.07 -2.56
CA PRO A 17 -2.67 8.60 -3.21
C PRO A 17 -1.64 9.17 -2.22
N ALA A 18 -2.09 9.95 -1.22
CA ALA A 18 -1.19 10.53 -0.22
C ALA A 18 -0.53 9.45 0.67
N TYR A 19 -1.23 8.34 0.94
CA TYR A 19 -0.63 7.21 1.65
C TYR A 19 0.44 6.51 0.82
N LEU A 20 0.19 6.31 -0.48
CA LEU A 20 1.17 5.71 -1.40
C LEU A 20 2.39 6.62 -1.60
N ASP A 21 2.20 7.93 -1.71
CA ASP A 21 3.29 8.91 -1.77
C ASP A 21 4.16 8.90 -0.52
N ALA A 22 3.55 8.67 0.66
CA ALA A 22 4.30 8.59 1.89
C ALA A 22 5.15 7.30 1.98
N ILE A 23 4.69 6.21 1.36
CA ILE A 23 5.50 5.00 1.21
C ILE A 23 6.66 5.27 0.24
N GLU A 24 6.40 5.93 -0.89
CA GLU A 24 7.45 6.29 -1.86
C GLU A 24 8.57 7.12 -1.23
N ARG A 25 8.21 8.14 -0.45
CA ARG A 25 9.21 8.96 0.28
C ARG A 25 10.03 8.14 1.28
N ALA A 26 9.40 7.17 1.96
CA ALA A 26 10.13 6.29 2.88
C ALA A 26 11.09 5.34 2.14
N ILE A 27 10.73 4.90 0.93
CA ILE A 27 11.64 4.15 0.04
C ILE A 27 12.82 5.05 -0.38
N ASP A 28 12.55 6.28 -0.81
CA ASP A 28 13.58 7.24 -1.21
C ASP A 28 14.53 7.59 -0.07
N ALA A 29 14.02 7.64 1.16
CA ALA A 29 14.81 7.84 2.38
C ALA A 29 15.58 6.60 2.85
N GLY A 30 15.39 5.44 2.22
CA GLY A 30 16.01 4.18 2.64
C GLY A 30 15.57 3.74 4.03
N ALA A 31 14.31 3.99 4.41
CA ALA A 31 13.75 3.75 5.74
C ALA A 31 12.86 2.49 5.77
N PRO A 32 13.42 1.26 5.84
CA PRO A 32 12.66 0.01 5.73
C PRO A 32 11.59 -0.14 6.82
N VAL A 33 11.91 0.23 8.06
CA VAL A 33 10.93 0.15 9.16
C VAL A 33 9.71 1.03 8.87
N GLU A 34 9.92 2.24 8.37
CA GLU A 34 8.83 3.15 8.02
C GLU A 34 8.01 2.64 6.81
N VAL A 35 8.67 2.07 5.80
CA VAL A 35 7.99 1.44 4.65
C VAL A 35 7.07 0.32 5.13
N ARG A 36 7.56 -0.58 5.99
CA ARG A 36 6.79 -1.70 6.56
C ARG A 36 5.57 -1.21 7.33
N GLU A 37 5.75 -0.25 8.24
CA GLU A 37 4.65 0.29 9.06
C GLU A 37 3.58 1.02 8.23
N ARG A 38 3.98 1.75 7.19
CA ARG A 38 3.04 2.40 6.29
C ARG A 38 2.30 1.37 5.42
N ALA A 39 3.01 0.40 4.86
CA ALA A 39 2.41 -0.69 4.09
C ALA A 39 1.39 -1.47 4.93
N HIS A 40 1.72 -1.82 6.18
CA HIS A 40 0.81 -2.51 7.09
C HIS A 40 -0.49 -1.73 7.34
N ARG A 41 -0.39 -0.41 7.60
CA ARG A 41 -1.57 0.46 7.81
C ARG A 41 -2.45 0.57 6.56
N VAL A 42 -1.84 0.72 5.38
CA VAL A 42 -2.58 0.78 4.12
C VAL A 42 -3.22 -0.57 3.83
N ARG A 43 -2.51 -1.68 4.01
CA ARG A 43 -3.04 -3.05 3.84
C ARG A 43 -4.33 -3.27 4.63
N GLY A 44 -4.30 -2.94 5.93
CA GLY A 44 -5.42 -3.15 6.84
C GLY A 44 -6.64 -2.32 6.47
N SER A 45 -6.44 -1.05 6.12
CA SER A 45 -7.53 -0.16 5.73
C SER A 45 -8.06 -0.44 4.32
N ALA A 46 -7.20 -0.74 3.35
CA ALA A 46 -7.57 -0.99 1.95
C ALA A 46 -8.50 -2.21 1.82
N GLY A 47 -8.25 -3.27 2.58
CA GLY A 47 -9.12 -4.46 2.63
C GLY A 47 -10.54 -4.12 3.11
N SER A 48 -10.66 -3.28 4.14
CA SER A 48 -11.96 -2.88 4.69
C SER A 48 -12.76 -1.95 3.77
N TYR A 49 -12.10 -1.16 2.94
CA TYR A 49 -12.75 -0.18 2.04
C TYR A 49 -12.95 -0.68 0.60
N GLY A 50 -12.63 -1.95 0.32
CA GLY A 50 -12.87 -2.57 -0.98
C GLY A 50 -11.79 -2.31 -2.02
N PHE A 51 -10.53 -2.26 -1.60
CA PHE A 51 -9.35 -2.17 -2.48
C PHE A 51 -8.44 -3.41 -2.29
N PRO A 52 -8.91 -4.62 -2.69
CA PRO A 52 -8.18 -5.85 -2.42
C PRO A 52 -6.81 -5.92 -3.14
N GLU A 53 -6.69 -5.36 -4.34
CA GLU A 53 -5.43 -5.31 -5.10
C GLU A 53 -4.40 -4.41 -4.41
N VAL A 54 -4.83 -3.27 -3.87
CA VAL A 54 -3.99 -2.39 -3.05
C VAL A 54 -3.56 -3.13 -1.78
N SER A 55 -4.48 -3.82 -1.11
CA SER A 55 -4.16 -4.61 0.09
C SER A 55 -3.14 -5.72 -0.22
N ARG A 56 -3.29 -6.42 -1.35
CA ARG A 56 -2.33 -7.45 -1.80
C ARG A 56 -0.95 -6.87 -2.09
N ALA A 57 -0.88 -5.75 -2.81
CA ALA A 57 0.39 -5.09 -3.09
C ALA A 57 1.12 -4.66 -1.80
N MET A 58 0.38 -4.09 -0.83
CA MET A 58 0.94 -3.73 0.47
C MET A 58 1.43 -4.95 1.27
N ALA A 59 0.76 -6.10 1.17
CA ALA A 59 1.21 -7.33 1.79
C ALA A 59 2.55 -7.83 1.19
N LYS A 60 2.74 -7.71 -0.13
CA LYS A 60 4.02 -8.04 -0.78
C LYS A 60 5.16 -7.13 -0.27
N ILE A 61 4.90 -5.82 -0.20
CA ILE A 61 5.88 -4.84 0.32
C ILE A 61 6.23 -5.14 1.78
N GLU A 62 5.23 -5.34 2.63
CA GLU A 62 5.41 -5.66 4.05
C GLU A 62 6.25 -6.94 4.22
N GLY A 63 5.95 -7.99 3.45
CA GLY A 63 6.68 -9.26 3.46
C GLY A 63 8.14 -9.10 3.05
N ALA A 64 8.40 -8.50 1.89
CA ALA A 64 9.76 -8.33 1.37
C ALA A 64 10.66 -7.48 2.28
N VAL A 65 10.11 -6.42 2.86
CA VAL A 65 10.85 -5.57 3.80
C VAL A 65 11.15 -6.31 5.10
N ARG A 66 10.18 -7.09 5.61
CA ARG A 66 10.37 -7.90 6.81
C ARG A 66 11.41 -9.00 6.59
N GLU A 67 11.37 -9.71 5.47
CA GLU A 67 12.33 -10.76 5.13
C GLU A 67 13.75 -10.19 5.06
N ALA A 68 13.92 -9.01 4.45
CA ALA A 68 15.22 -8.35 4.40
C ALA A 68 15.74 -7.94 5.79
N GLU A 69 14.86 -7.42 6.65
CA GLU A 69 15.20 -7.09 8.05
C GLU A 69 15.62 -8.32 8.85
N GLU A 70 14.87 -9.43 8.74
CA GLU A 70 15.19 -10.70 9.40
C GLU A 70 16.52 -11.29 8.87
N ALA A 71 16.84 -11.08 7.59
CA ALA A 71 18.10 -11.47 6.97
C ALA A 71 19.28 -10.51 7.25
N GLY A 72 19.04 -9.36 7.90
CA GLY A 72 20.04 -8.32 8.08
C GLY A 72 20.52 -7.68 6.77
N ALA A 73 19.68 -7.69 5.74
CA ALA A 73 19.96 -7.20 4.40
C ALA A 73 19.11 -5.96 4.05
N ALA A 74 19.49 -5.25 2.99
CA ALA A 74 18.64 -4.21 2.41
C ALA A 74 17.48 -4.85 1.62
N PRO A 75 16.25 -4.30 1.70
CA PRO A 75 15.15 -4.76 0.84
C PRO A 75 15.47 -4.55 -0.65
N ASP A 76 14.88 -5.39 -1.50
CA ASP A 76 14.86 -5.14 -2.94
C ASP A 76 13.92 -3.96 -3.24
N TRP A 77 14.51 -2.75 -3.26
CA TRP A 77 13.76 -1.53 -3.52
C TRP A 77 13.16 -1.46 -4.92
N GLN A 78 13.70 -2.19 -5.90
CA GLN A 78 13.12 -2.25 -7.24
C GLN A 78 11.83 -3.06 -7.23
N ALA A 79 11.83 -4.22 -6.56
CA ALA A 79 10.63 -5.01 -6.36
C ALA A 79 9.57 -4.22 -5.55
N VAL A 80 9.98 -3.57 -4.46
CA VAL A 80 9.08 -2.73 -3.64
C VAL A 80 8.43 -1.61 -4.45
N ARG A 81 9.19 -0.90 -5.29
CA ARG A 81 8.65 0.15 -6.18
C ARG A 81 7.69 -0.41 -7.22
N THR A 82 7.97 -1.62 -7.73
CA THR A 82 7.10 -2.29 -8.70
C THR A 82 5.72 -2.56 -8.09
N TRP A 83 5.67 -3.12 -6.87
CA TRP A 83 4.40 -3.33 -6.17
C TRP A 83 3.71 -2.03 -5.74
N LEU A 84 4.48 -0.98 -5.43
CA LEU A 84 3.90 0.33 -5.16
C LEU A 84 3.22 0.92 -6.42
N ALA A 85 3.84 0.75 -7.60
CA ALA A 85 3.23 1.14 -8.86
C ALA A 85 1.97 0.32 -9.17
N GLU A 86 1.97 -1.00 -8.94
CA GLU A 86 0.76 -1.84 -9.02
C GLU A 86 -0.37 -1.30 -8.13
N ALA A 87 -0.05 -0.92 -6.89
CA ALA A 87 -1.03 -0.34 -5.97
C ALA A 87 -1.59 0.99 -6.47
N ARG A 88 -0.77 1.85 -7.09
CA ARG A 88 -1.21 3.12 -7.67
C ARG A 88 -2.19 2.91 -8.83
N VAL A 89 -1.89 1.96 -9.72
CA VAL A 89 -2.79 1.60 -10.83
C VAL A 89 -4.11 1.07 -10.26
N ALA A 90 -4.06 0.14 -9.32
CA ALA A 90 -5.26 -0.42 -8.69
C ALA A 90 -6.10 0.62 -7.94
N ALA A 91 -5.48 1.62 -7.32
CA ALA A 91 -6.17 2.71 -6.64
C ALA A 91 -6.96 3.62 -7.61
N GLY A 92 -6.50 3.75 -8.86
CA GLY A 92 -7.11 4.59 -9.89
C GLY A 92 -8.17 3.89 -10.74
N THR A 93 -8.20 2.55 -10.76
CA THR A 93 -9.17 1.79 -11.55
C THR A 93 -10.50 1.63 -10.79
N PRO A 94 -11.64 2.10 -11.33
CA PRO A 94 -12.95 1.80 -10.78
C PRO A 94 -13.21 0.28 -10.84
N LEU A 95 -13.74 -0.31 -9.77
CA LEU A 95 -14.08 -1.75 -9.69
C LEU A 95 -15.36 -2.13 -10.47
N ASP A 96 -15.70 -1.40 -11.54
CA ASP A 96 -16.88 -1.64 -12.36
C ASP A 96 -16.45 -1.90 -13.82
N SER A 97 -16.34 -3.18 -14.17
CA SER A 97 -16.57 -3.72 -15.52
C SER A 97 -17.40 -4.98 -15.38
#